data_AF-A0A849WJ29-F1
#
_entry.id   AF-A0A849WJ29-F1
#
_cell.length_a   1.000
_cell.length_b   1.000
_cell.length_c   1.000
_cell.angle_alpha   90.00
_cell.angle_beta   90.00
_cell.angle_gamma   90.00
#
_symmetry.space_group_name_H-M   'P 1'
#
loop_
_entity.id
_entity.type
_entity.pdbx_description
1 polymer ?
#
loop_
_entity_poly.entity_id
_entity_poly.type
_entity_poly.pdbx_seq_one_letter_code
_entity_poly.pdbx_strand_id
1 'polypeptide(L)'
;MTRKCHVRCEWGEKIEITSKSYLSIWHFSIFLFLLFSLVSVSDSQSLSMEKLLEQMALENKNKEEIVHRKEFSKIKEMGQTGVLQLVSIARQKKYPASSRIIALQLLEHLGNSENMTEFLPFILDKKESHSFRQQILQTAITLNTPGTIPFILSIIQGKESLDIPLGQAIRNLRIPERSIFLTKLSGEIFALLQDKNPSVRQRAASIFVAWQNPKACALLLELCKDPQPEVRATAIWALANQKNQNYSEALMKALQDPSSLVRERSLASLSYPANISKIPFQQVLNIQQKEISLLRSLLQKEKELKAQIISHKVVPGSNEEKQWQRWNLENRELQKLLGEQRILLTTLISLLNHFLYQKETLNILLSYLLEEDPVLSAQAGIALSSPAVKGNKETLQKIFSHTIHSISQSKNSKKQLELCSFLERLSGKKIGNSPELWIQWWERENRLK
;
A
#
# COMPACT_ATOMS: atom_id res chain seq x y z
N MET A 1 1.16 -16.62 -85.55
CA MET A 1 0.38 -17.65 -84.84
C MET A 1 0.02 -17.14 -83.45
N THR A 2 -1.19 -16.63 -83.27
CA THR A 2 -1.71 -16.20 -81.96
C THR A 2 -2.30 -17.40 -81.23
N ARG A 3 -1.68 -17.85 -80.13
CA ARG A 3 -2.28 -18.85 -79.23
C ARG A 3 -3.28 -18.15 -78.32
N LYS A 4 -4.55 -18.53 -78.39
CA LYS A 4 -5.59 -18.15 -77.43
C LYS A 4 -5.50 -19.09 -76.23
N CYS A 5 -5.37 -18.54 -75.02
CA CYS A 5 -5.53 -19.29 -73.78
C CYS A 5 -6.83 -18.86 -73.11
N HIS A 6 -7.66 -19.83 -72.74
CA HIS A 6 -8.88 -19.61 -71.96
C HIS A 6 -8.63 -20.03 -70.51
N VAL A 7 -8.83 -19.11 -69.58
CA VAL A 7 -8.82 -19.39 -68.14
C VAL A 7 -10.25 -19.26 -67.63
N ARG A 8 -10.70 -20.22 -66.82
CA ARG A 8 -12.04 -20.27 -66.23
C ARG A 8 -11.90 -20.07 -64.72
N CYS A 9 -12.52 -19.04 -64.17
CA CYS A 9 -12.60 -18.81 -62.72
C CYS A 9 -13.86 -19.43 -62.11
N GLU A 10 -13.83 -19.76 -60.81
CA GLU A 10 -14.89 -20.49 -60.06
C GLU A 10 -16.23 -19.73 -59.89
N TRP A 11 -16.40 -18.57 -60.53
CA TRP A 11 -17.65 -17.80 -60.52
C TRP A 11 -18.20 -17.52 -61.94
N GLY A 12 -17.95 -18.43 -62.89
CA GLY A 12 -18.80 -18.60 -64.08
C GLY A 12 -18.60 -17.66 -65.28
N GLU A 13 -17.79 -16.61 -65.21
CA GLU A 13 -17.52 -15.74 -66.38
C GLU A 13 -16.22 -16.11 -67.13
N LYS A 14 -16.28 -16.10 -68.48
CA LYS A 14 -15.15 -16.35 -69.38
C LYS A 14 -14.54 -15.02 -69.82
N ILE A 15 -13.24 -14.82 -69.57
CA ILE A 15 -12.49 -13.66 -70.05
C ILE A 15 -11.50 -14.12 -71.15
N GLU A 16 -11.60 -13.52 -72.33
CA GLU A 16 -10.64 -13.68 -73.44
C GLU A 16 -9.60 -12.55 -73.41
N ILE A 17 -8.31 -12.90 -73.47
CA ILE A 17 -7.20 -11.92 -73.56
C ILE A 17 -6.40 -12.22 -74.83
N THR A 18 -6.30 -11.25 -75.73
CA THR A 18 -5.42 -11.30 -76.92
C THR A 18 -4.20 -10.40 -76.72
N SER A 19 -2.99 -10.94 -76.92
CA SER A 19 -1.73 -10.27 -76.62
C SER A 19 -1.21 -9.37 -77.75
N LYS A 20 -0.97 -8.09 -77.43
CA LYS A 20 0.02 -7.23 -78.10
C LYS A 20 0.67 -6.33 -77.05
N SER A 21 1.71 -6.82 -76.39
CA SER A 21 2.77 -6.03 -75.72
C SER A 21 3.62 -6.95 -74.84
N TYR A 22 4.77 -7.38 -75.35
CA TYR A 22 5.76 -8.15 -74.58
C TYR A 22 6.57 -7.30 -73.58
N LEU A 23 6.27 -6.00 -73.44
CA LEU A 23 6.95 -5.09 -72.52
C LEU A 23 6.32 -4.99 -71.11
N SER A 24 5.10 -5.50 -70.92
CA SER A 24 4.37 -5.38 -69.64
C SER A 24 4.68 -6.51 -68.65
N ILE A 25 5.10 -7.69 -69.12
CA ILE A 25 5.33 -8.86 -68.27
C ILE A 25 6.65 -8.73 -67.48
N TRP A 26 7.68 -8.12 -68.05
CA TRP A 26 8.94 -7.88 -67.31
C TRP A 26 8.77 -6.86 -66.19
N HIS A 27 8.01 -5.78 -66.43
CA HIS A 27 7.71 -4.79 -65.40
C HIS A 27 6.77 -5.35 -64.33
N PHE A 28 5.79 -6.17 -64.70
CA PHE A 28 4.89 -6.81 -63.73
C PHE A 28 5.61 -7.87 -62.90
N SER A 29 6.51 -8.66 -63.49
CA SER A 29 7.33 -9.63 -62.75
C SER A 29 8.35 -8.93 -61.85
N ILE A 30 8.96 -7.81 -62.27
CA ILE A 30 9.83 -6.99 -61.40
C ILE A 30 9.01 -6.33 -60.28
N PHE A 31 7.78 -5.88 -60.55
CA PHE A 31 6.89 -5.31 -59.53
C PHE A 31 6.38 -6.38 -58.55
N LEU A 32 6.10 -7.60 -59.03
CA LEU A 32 5.73 -8.74 -58.19
C LEU A 32 6.94 -9.28 -57.42
N PHE A 33 8.15 -9.23 -57.99
CA PHE A 33 9.41 -9.60 -57.32
C PHE A 33 9.88 -8.52 -56.36
N LEU A 34 9.58 -7.24 -56.61
CA LEU A 34 9.75 -6.13 -55.66
C LEU A 34 8.70 -6.16 -54.55
N LEU A 35 7.46 -6.57 -54.84
CA LEU A 35 6.45 -6.89 -53.82
C LEU A 35 6.83 -8.15 -53.04
N PHE A 36 7.38 -9.17 -53.70
CA PHE A 36 7.88 -10.37 -53.03
C PHE A 36 9.15 -10.07 -52.25
N SER A 37 10.04 -9.16 -52.68
CA SER A 37 11.23 -8.78 -51.92
C SER A 37 10.95 -7.71 -50.87
N LEU A 38 9.89 -6.91 -51.00
CA LEU A 38 9.30 -6.15 -49.89
C LEU A 38 8.58 -7.05 -48.88
N VAL A 39 8.14 -8.26 -49.28
CA VAL A 39 7.56 -9.29 -48.40
C VAL A 39 8.60 -10.32 -47.92
N SER A 40 9.80 -10.40 -48.52
CA SER A 40 10.84 -11.39 -48.17
C SER A 40 12.20 -10.79 -47.79
N VAL A 41 12.32 -9.47 -47.69
CA VAL A 41 13.44 -8.78 -47.02
C VAL A 41 12.94 -8.15 -45.73
N SER A 42 12.58 -8.99 -44.77
CA SER A 42 12.65 -8.65 -43.33
C SER A 42 13.00 -9.87 -42.47
N ASP A 43 13.64 -10.88 -43.05
CA ASP A 43 14.31 -11.96 -42.32
C ASP A 43 15.78 -11.57 -42.07
N SER A 44 15.95 -10.57 -41.21
CA SER A 44 17.17 -10.39 -40.43
C SER A 44 16.79 -9.83 -39.05
N GLN A 45 16.58 -10.74 -38.10
CA GLN A 45 16.54 -10.49 -36.65
C GLN A 45 15.47 -9.51 -36.11
N SER A 46 14.25 -9.51 -36.65
CA SER A 46 13.10 -8.93 -35.92
C SER A 46 12.45 -10.01 -35.04
N LEU A 47 12.55 -9.86 -33.72
CA LEU A 47 11.80 -10.70 -32.79
C LEU A 47 10.30 -10.46 -33.05
N SER A 48 9.48 -11.50 -33.27
CA SER A 48 8.03 -11.32 -33.38
C SER A 48 7.50 -10.63 -32.13
N MET A 49 6.50 -9.73 -32.26
CA MET A 49 5.95 -8.97 -31.12
C MET A 49 5.53 -9.88 -29.95
N GLU A 50 5.05 -11.09 -30.26
CA GLU A 50 4.75 -12.11 -29.26
C GLU A 50 5.99 -12.54 -28.46
N LYS A 51 7.07 -12.94 -29.15
CA LYS A 51 8.33 -13.32 -28.50
C LYS A 51 8.93 -12.17 -27.72
N LEU A 52 8.73 -10.93 -28.19
CA LEU A 52 9.17 -9.72 -27.51
C LEU A 52 8.45 -9.55 -26.18
N LEU A 53 7.12 -9.66 -26.17
CA LEU A 53 6.32 -9.55 -24.95
C LEU A 53 6.57 -10.72 -23.99
N GLU A 54 6.80 -11.93 -24.51
CA GLU A 54 7.18 -13.09 -23.69
C GLU A 54 8.55 -12.90 -23.04
N GLN A 55 9.54 -12.40 -23.78
CA GLN A 55 10.85 -12.07 -23.23
C GLN A 55 10.72 -10.99 -22.15
N MET A 56 9.98 -9.91 -22.44
CA MET A 56 9.72 -8.85 -21.47
C MET A 56 9.00 -9.38 -20.21
N ALA A 57 8.12 -10.37 -20.35
CA ALA A 57 7.45 -11.05 -19.25
C ALA A 57 8.42 -11.82 -18.35
N LEU A 58 9.32 -12.58 -18.97
CA LEU A 58 10.31 -13.38 -18.27
C LEU A 58 11.32 -12.50 -17.52
N GLU A 59 11.70 -11.38 -18.11
CA GLU A 59 12.66 -10.41 -17.57
C GLU A 59 12.06 -9.47 -16.51
N ASN A 60 10.73 -9.50 -16.30
CA ASN A 60 10.03 -8.61 -15.36
C ASN A 60 10.33 -8.89 -13.86
N LYS A 61 11.43 -9.58 -13.55
CA LYS A 61 11.96 -9.79 -12.20
C LYS A 61 12.81 -8.63 -11.67
N ASN A 62 13.29 -7.73 -12.53
CA ASN A 62 14.33 -6.74 -12.17
C ASN A 62 13.87 -5.29 -11.88
N LYS A 63 12.56 -5.01 -11.78
CA LYS A 63 12.02 -3.67 -11.40
C LYS A 63 12.49 -2.48 -12.27
N GLU A 64 13.09 -2.70 -13.43
CA GLU A 64 13.32 -1.61 -14.39
C GLU A 64 12.01 -1.19 -15.04
N GLU A 65 11.72 0.12 -15.07
CA GLU A 65 10.55 0.66 -15.76
C GLU A 65 10.58 0.26 -17.24
N ILE A 66 9.43 -0.24 -17.73
CA ILE A 66 9.25 -0.72 -19.10
C ILE A 66 9.65 0.35 -20.14
N VAL A 67 9.55 1.63 -19.79
CA VAL A 67 9.86 2.79 -20.62
C VAL A 67 11.34 2.91 -20.98
N HIS A 68 12.24 2.38 -20.16
CA HIS A 68 13.68 2.45 -20.38
C HIS A 68 14.24 1.30 -21.22
N ARG A 69 13.37 0.36 -21.62
CA ARG A 69 13.76 -0.83 -22.37
C ARG A 69 13.91 -0.53 -23.86
N LYS A 70 14.91 -1.13 -24.49
CA LYS A 70 15.14 -1.01 -25.96
C LYS A 70 13.97 -1.58 -26.76
N GLU A 71 13.25 -2.52 -26.18
CA GLU A 71 12.05 -3.13 -26.72
C GLU A 71 10.91 -2.09 -26.81
N PHE A 72 10.80 -1.20 -25.82
CA PHE A 72 9.79 -0.12 -25.84
C PHE A 72 10.06 0.90 -26.94
N SER A 73 11.33 1.28 -27.18
CA SER A 73 11.66 2.23 -28.26
C SER A 73 11.31 1.66 -29.64
N LYS A 74 11.57 0.36 -29.87
CA LYS A 74 11.17 -0.32 -31.12
C LYS A 74 9.66 -0.27 -31.33
N ILE A 75 8.87 -0.56 -30.29
CA ILE A 75 7.41 -0.50 -30.38
C ILE A 75 6.91 0.91 -30.65
N LYS A 76 7.56 1.91 -30.03
CA LYS A 76 7.25 3.33 -30.25
C LYS A 76 7.53 3.75 -31.70
N GLU A 77 8.62 3.28 -32.29
CA GLU A 77 8.98 3.52 -33.70
C GLU A 77 7.97 2.89 -34.69
N MET A 78 7.35 1.76 -34.32
CA MET A 78 6.30 1.12 -35.13
C MET A 78 4.99 1.92 -35.20
N GLY A 79 4.82 2.94 -34.35
CA GLY A 79 3.64 3.81 -34.35
C GLY A 79 2.31 3.05 -34.23
N GLN A 80 1.35 3.37 -35.10
CA GLN A 80 0.01 2.76 -35.07
C GLN A 80 0.02 1.25 -35.31
N THR A 81 0.96 0.74 -36.13
CA THR A 81 1.10 -0.70 -36.39
C THR A 81 1.47 -1.45 -35.11
N GLY A 82 2.38 -0.89 -34.31
CA GLY A 82 2.75 -1.46 -33.00
C GLY A 82 1.57 -1.49 -32.04
N VAL A 83 0.81 -0.39 -31.96
CA VAL A 83 -0.42 -0.29 -31.16
C VAL A 83 -1.44 -1.36 -31.54
N LEU A 84 -1.75 -1.52 -32.83
CA LEU A 84 -2.72 -2.51 -33.30
C LEU A 84 -2.28 -3.95 -32.96
N GLN A 85 -0.98 -4.22 -33.08
CA GLN A 85 -0.42 -5.53 -32.68
C GLN A 85 -0.57 -5.76 -31.17
N LEU A 86 -0.26 -4.78 -30.32
CA LEU A 86 -0.46 -4.87 -28.87
C LEU A 86 -1.93 -5.12 -28.51
N VAL A 87 -2.86 -4.37 -29.11
CA VAL A 87 -4.31 -4.56 -28.91
C VAL A 87 -4.71 -5.99 -29.31
N SER A 88 -4.24 -6.47 -30.46
CA SER A 88 -4.55 -7.81 -30.95
C SER A 88 -4.06 -8.91 -30.00
N ILE A 89 -2.87 -8.74 -29.41
CA ILE A 89 -2.27 -9.69 -28.48
C ILE A 89 -3.01 -9.65 -27.14
N ALA A 90 -3.25 -8.47 -26.57
CA ALA A 90 -3.98 -8.31 -25.32
C ALA A 90 -5.39 -8.92 -25.39
N ARG A 91 -6.05 -8.86 -26.56
CA ARG A 91 -7.42 -9.35 -26.76
C ARG A 91 -7.53 -10.87 -26.86
N GLN A 92 -6.55 -11.53 -27.46
CA GLN A 92 -6.69 -12.95 -27.81
C GLN A 92 -6.25 -13.86 -26.66
N LYS A 93 -7.18 -14.69 -26.17
CA LYS A 93 -6.95 -15.67 -25.09
C LYS A 93 -5.91 -16.75 -25.41
N LYS A 94 -5.52 -16.90 -26.69
CA LYS A 94 -4.46 -17.82 -27.11
C LYS A 94 -3.07 -17.43 -26.58
N TYR A 95 -2.87 -16.14 -26.29
CA TYR A 95 -1.61 -15.64 -25.74
C TYR A 95 -1.57 -15.76 -24.21
N PRO A 96 -0.39 -16.00 -23.61
CA PRO A 96 -0.23 -16.04 -22.16
C PRO A 96 -0.72 -14.77 -21.47
N ALA A 97 -1.31 -14.90 -20.28
CA ALA A 97 -1.79 -13.76 -19.50
C ALA A 97 -0.69 -12.73 -19.20
N SER A 98 0.55 -13.18 -19.00
CA SER A 98 1.71 -12.31 -18.79
C SER A 98 2.00 -11.41 -19.99
N SER A 99 2.01 -11.96 -21.21
CA SER A 99 2.21 -11.20 -22.45
C SER A 99 1.07 -10.22 -22.70
N ARG A 100 -0.17 -10.62 -22.39
CA ARG A 100 -1.36 -9.77 -22.47
C ARG A 100 -1.31 -8.60 -21.47
N ILE A 101 -0.83 -8.84 -20.25
CA ILE A 101 -0.62 -7.79 -19.23
C ILE A 101 0.43 -6.79 -19.70
N ILE A 102 1.56 -7.25 -20.24
CA ILE A 102 2.60 -6.34 -20.75
C ILE A 102 2.09 -5.54 -21.94
N ALA A 103 1.29 -6.15 -22.82
CA ALA A 103 0.67 -5.42 -23.90
C ALA A 103 -0.20 -4.26 -23.37
N LEU A 104 -1.01 -4.47 -22.33
CA LEU A 104 -1.79 -3.41 -21.68
C LEU A 104 -0.89 -2.34 -21.03
N GLN A 105 0.18 -2.74 -20.33
CA GLN A 105 1.13 -1.81 -19.75
C GLN A 105 1.81 -0.94 -20.82
N LEU A 106 2.15 -1.51 -21.97
CA LEU A 106 2.73 -0.76 -23.07
C LEU A 106 1.72 0.21 -23.69
N LEU A 107 0.46 -0.20 -23.87
CA LEU A 107 -0.62 0.68 -24.32
C LEU A 107 -0.83 1.86 -23.36
N GLU A 108 -0.69 1.64 -22.05
CA GLU A 108 -0.71 2.69 -21.03
C GLU A 108 0.39 3.74 -21.26
N HIS A 109 1.63 3.30 -21.45
CA HIS A 109 2.77 4.19 -21.67
C HIS A 109 2.72 4.91 -23.03
N LEU A 110 2.07 4.30 -24.02
CA LEU A 110 1.81 4.92 -25.33
C LEU A 110 0.63 5.90 -25.30
N GLY A 111 -0.15 5.96 -24.21
CA GLY A 111 -1.28 6.88 -24.08
C GLY A 111 -2.50 6.48 -24.91
N ASN A 112 -2.62 5.22 -25.33
CA ASN A 112 -3.72 4.78 -26.20
C ASN A 112 -5.02 4.57 -25.40
N SER A 113 -5.85 5.61 -25.31
CA SER A 113 -7.16 5.54 -24.64
C SER A 113 -8.28 4.99 -25.53
N GLU A 114 -8.18 5.14 -26.86
CA GLU A 114 -9.26 4.82 -27.80
C GLU A 114 -9.61 3.32 -27.79
N ASN A 115 -8.60 2.45 -27.88
CA ASN A 115 -8.81 1.00 -27.93
C ASN A 115 -9.10 0.39 -26.56
N MET A 116 -8.91 1.13 -25.46
CA MET A 116 -9.13 0.61 -24.11
C MET A 116 -10.60 0.29 -23.81
N THR A 117 -11.52 0.95 -24.49
CA THR A 117 -12.97 0.72 -24.35
C THR A 117 -13.35 -0.73 -24.68
N GLU A 118 -12.66 -1.37 -25.63
CA GLU A 118 -12.88 -2.75 -26.05
C GLU A 118 -12.54 -3.77 -24.95
N PHE A 119 -11.67 -3.41 -24.00
CA PHE A 119 -11.21 -4.30 -22.92
C PHE A 119 -12.09 -4.22 -21.67
N LEU A 120 -12.90 -3.18 -21.50
CA LEU A 120 -13.74 -2.99 -20.31
C LEU A 120 -14.64 -4.20 -19.99
N PRO A 121 -15.28 -4.89 -20.96
CA PRO A 121 -16.08 -6.09 -20.66
C PRO A 121 -15.28 -7.23 -20.00
N PHE A 122 -13.97 -7.33 -20.27
CA PHE A 122 -13.14 -8.38 -19.68
C PHE A 122 -12.91 -8.18 -18.18
N ILE A 123 -13.12 -6.97 -17.63
CA ILE A 123 -13.04 -6.71 -16.18
C ILE A 123 -14.04 -7.58 -15.40
N LEU A 124 -15.19 -7.89 -15.99
CA LEU A 124 -16.25 -8.72 -15.37
C LEU A 124 -16.18 -10.19 -15.80
N ASP A 125 -15.32 -10.56 -16.75
CA ASP A 125 -15.19 -11.94 -17.21
C ASP A 125 -14.40 -12.76 -16.17
N LYS A 126 -15.13 -13.50 -15.32
CA LYS A 126 -14.52 -14.38 -14.30
C LYS A 126 -13.65 -15.49 -14.87
N LYS A 127 -13.70 -15.76 -16.19
CA LYS A 127 -12.79 -16.70 -16.87
C LYS A 127 -11.40 -16.10 -17.10
N GLU A 128 -11.27 -14.78 -17.04
CA GLU A 128 -9.98 -14.10 -17.12
C GLU A 128 -9.24 -14.13 -15.78
N SER A 129 -7.90 -14.13 -15.85
CA SER A 129 -7.08 -14.11 -14.65
C SER A 129 -7.33 -12.85 -13.82
N HIS A 130 -7.26 -12.97 -12.50
CA HIS A 130 -7.46 -11.84 -11.59
C HIS A 130 -6.48 -10.68 -11.88
N SER A 131 -5.20 -11.01 -12.11
CA SER A 131 -4.17 -10.03 -12.47
C SER A 131 -4.43 -9.31 -13.80
N PHE A 132 -4.97 -10.01 -14.80
CA PHE A 132 -5.30 -9.39 -16.09
C PHE A 132 -6.48 -8.42 -15.95
N ARG A 133 -7.54 -8.81 -15.24
CA ARG A 133 -8.69 -7.93 -14.94
C ARG A 133 -8.28 -6.68 -14.16
N GLN A 134 -7.42 -6.86 -13.17
CA GLN A 134 -6.83 -5.76 -12.40
C GLN A 134 -6.03 -4.81 -13.31
N GLN A 135 -5.18 -5.35 -14.19
CA GLN A 135 -4.40 -4.55 -15.12
C GLN A 135 -5.29 -3.75 -16.09
N ILE A 136 -6.35 -4.36 -16.65
CA ILE A 136 -7.28 -3.66 -17.55
C ILE A 136 -7.86 -2.43 -16.86
N LEU A 137 -8.41 -2.60 -15.65
CA LEU A 137 -9.05 -1.51 -14.93
C LEU A 137 -8.03 -0.44 -14.51
N GLN A 138 -6.84 -0.84 -14.05
CA GLN A 138 -5.77 0.11 -13.72
C GLN A 138 -5.41 0.96 -14.94
N THR A 139 -5.15 0.34 -16.08
CA THR A 139 -4.80 1.04 -17.33
C THR A 139 -5.97 1.88 -17.84
N ALA A 140 -7.21 1.40 -17.75
CA ALA A 140 -8.40 2.16 -18.13
C ALA A 140 -8.58 3.42 -17.27
N ILE A 141 -8.30 3.34 -15.96
CA ILE A 141 -8.27 4.50 -15.07
C ILE A 141 -7.15 5.45 -15.50
N THR A 142 -5.89 4.99 -15.59
CA THR A 142 -4.73 5.85 -15.95
C THR A 142 -4.98 6.63 -17.24
N LEU A 143 -5.57 5.98 -18.24
CA LEU A 143 -5.86 6.57 -19.54
C LEU A 143 -7.18 7.35 -19.61
N ASN A 144 -7.90 7.48 -18.50
CA ASN A 144 -9.21 8.15 -18.41
C ASN A 144 -10.19 7.62 -19.47
N THR A 145 -10.28 6.29 -19.59
CA THR A 145 -11.08 5.63 -20.63
C THR A 145 -12.58 5.88 -20.39
N PRO A 146 -13.36 6.30 -21.41
CA PRO A 146 -14.81 6.44 -21.28
C PRO A 146 -15.47 5.13 -20.83
N GLY A 147 -16.45 5.21 -19.92
CA GLY A 147 -17.13 4.02 -19.40
C GLY A 147 -16.44 3.33 -18.22
N THR A 148 -15.35 3.87 -17.69
CA THR A 148 -14.63 3.28 -16.54
C THR A 148 -15.35 3.46 -15.19
N ILE A 149 -16.17 4.50 -15.03
CA ILE A 149 -16.82 4.84 -13.75
C ILE A 149 -17.60 3.66 -13.13
N PRO A 150 -18.49 2.94 -13.86
CA PRO A 150 -19.22 1.80 -13.30
C PRO A 150 -18.33 0.71 -12.68
N PHE A 151 -17.15 0.46 -13.24
CA PHE A 151 -16.20 -0.53 -12.71
C PHE A 151 -15.47 -0.03 -11.46
N ILE A 152 -15.18 1.27 -11.37
CA ILE A 152 -14.68 1.87 -10.12
C ILE A 152 -15.74 1.73 -9.02
N LEU A 153 -17.00 2.05 -9.34
CA LEU A 153 -18.11 1.97 -8.40
C LEU A 153 -18.40 0.52 -7.98
N SER A 154 -18.27 -0.46 -8.88
CA SER A 154 -18.49 -1.87 -8.54
C SER A 154 -17.49 -2.38 -7.49
N ILE A 155 -16.24 -1.92 -7.53
CA ILE A 155 -15.24 -2.21 -6.50
C ILE A 155 -15.63 -1.57 -5.16
N ILE A 156 -15.99 -0.28 -5.16
CA ILE A 156 -16.37 0.42 -3.92
C ILE A 156 -17.63 -0.20 -3.32
N GLN A 157 -18.58 -0.62 -4.15
CA GLN A 157 -19.79 -1.33 -3.73
C GLN A 157 -19.50 -2.77 -3.25
N GLY A 158 -18.29 -3.30 -3.48
CA GLY A 158 -17.90 -4.67 -3.12
C GLY A 158 -18.51 -5.74 -4.03
N LYS A 159 -18.98 -5.35 -5.22
CA LYS A 159 -19.47 -6.27 -6.25
C LYS A 159 -18.30 -6.97 -6.97
N GLU A 160 -17.18 -6.26 -7.08
CA GLU A 160 -15.93 -6.78 -7.66
C GLU A 160 -14.79 -6.71 -6.64
N SER A 161 -13.98 -7.76 -6.58
CA SER A 161 -12.86 -7.90 -5.65
C SER A 161 -11.52 -7.79 -6.39
N LEU A 162 -11.18 -6.57 -6.83
CA LEU A 162 -9.90 -6.24 -7.45
C LEU A 162 -9.08 -5.36 -6.50
N ASP A 163 -7.82 -5.73 -6.28
CA ASP A 163 -6.92 -5.02 -5.39
C ASP A 163 -6.26 -3.84 -6.12
N ILE A 164 -7.02 -2.75 -6.26
CA ILE A 164 -6.58 -1.53 -6.96
C ILE A 164 -6.54 -0.38 -5.97
N PRO A 165 -5.42 0.36 -5.85
CA PRO A 165 -5.33 1.57 -5.03
C PRO A 165 -6.07 2.73 -5.71
N LEU A 166 -7.40 2.64 -5.81
CA LEU A 166 -8.26 3.53 -6.59
C LEU A 166 -8.02 5.01 -6.28
N GLY A 167 -7.86 5.39 -5.00
CA GLY A 167 -7.56 6.77 -4.62
C GLY A 167 -6.24 7.30 -5.20
N GLN A 168 -5.21 6.45 -5.28
CA GLN A 168 -3.92 6.81 -5.87
C GLN A 168 -4.00 6.86 -7.40
N ALA A 169 -4.68 5.88 -8.01
CA ALA A 169 -4.91 5.84 -9.45
C ALA A 169 -5.66 7.11 -9.91
N ILE A 170 -6.71 7.51 -9.19
CA ILE A 170 -7.48 8.73 -9.47
C ILE A 170 -6.63 9.99 -9.26
N ARG A 171 -5.84 10.06 -8.18
CA ARG A 171 -4.93 11.20 -7.93
C ARG A 171 -3.90 11.39 -9.04
N ASN A 172 -3.42 10.30 -9.64
CA ASN A 172 -2.39 10.33 -10.65
C ASN A 172 -2.92 10.69 -12.05
N LEU A 173 -4.23 10.85 -12.22
CA LEU A 173 -4.83 11.26 -13.49
C LEU A 173 -4.34 12.65 -13.90
N ARG A 174 -3.83 12.75 -15.11
CA ARG A 174 -3.37 14.02 -15.70
C ARG A 174 -4.53 14.78 -16.36
N ILE A 175 -5.62 14.99 -15.61
CA ILE A 175 -6.81 15.71 -16.08
C ILE A 175 -7.18 16.84 -15.12
N PRO A 176 -7.77 17.96 -15.60
CA PRO A 176 -8.22 19.04 -14.74
C PRO A 176 -9.27 18.56 -13.73
N GLU A 177 -9.24 19.10 -12.50
CA GLU A 177 -10.22 18.79 -11.44
C GLU A 177 -11.67 19.05 -11.87
N ARG A 178 -11.89 20.06 -12.73
CA ARG A 178 -13.20 20.41 -13.28
C ARG A 178 -13.64 19.53 -14.45
N SER A 179 -12.91 18.45 -14.77
CA SER A 179 -13.31 17.51 -15.81
C SER A 179 -14.66 16.88 -15.48
N ILE A 180 -15.45 16.61 -16.53
CA ILE A 180 -16.75 15.93 -16.42
C ILE A 180 -16.58 14.58 -15.74
N PHE A 181 -15.49 13.86 -16.05
CA PHE A 181 -15.16 12.58 -15.44
C PHE A 181 -15.01 12.68 -13.91
N LEU A 182 -14.14 13.56 -13.40
CA LEU A 182 -13.93 13.70 -11.95
C LEU A 182 -15.15 14.28 -11.24
N THR A 183 -15.88 15.18 -11.89
CA THR A 183 -17.13 15.74 -11.34
C THR A 183 -18.19 14.67 -11.18
N LYS A 184 -18.39 13.83 -12.21
CA LYS A 184 -19.32 12.70 -12.14
C LYS A 184 -18.86 11.67 -11.11
N LEU A 185 -17.59 11.26 -11.17
CA LEU A 185 -17.04 10.25 -10.26
C LEU A 185 -17.11 10.69 -8.79
N SER A 186 -16.79 11.96 -8.49
CA SER A 186 -16.91 12.49 -7.12
C SER A 186 -18.36 12.50 -6.64
N GLY A 187 -19.32 12.91 -7.47
CA GLY A 187 -20.74 12.86 -7.13
C GLY A 187 -21.23 11.45 -6.79
N GLU A 188 -20.84 10.46 -7.59
CA GLU A 188 -21.18 9.05 -7.35
C GLU A 188 -20.55 8.54 -6.03
N ILE A 189 -19.27 8.83 -5.80
CA ILE A 189 -18.59 8.41 -4.57
C ILE A 189 -19.16 9.12 -3.34
N PHE A 190 -19.59 10.39 -3.46
CA PHE A 190 -20.27 11.11 -2.37
C PHE A 190 -21.58 10.45 -1.96
N ALA A 191 -22.35 9.92 -2.92
CA ALA A 191 -23.54 9.13 -2.60
C ALA A 191 -23.15 7.84 -1.84
N LEU A 192 -22.07 7.17 -2.22
CA LEU A 192 -21.58 5.96 -1.54
C LEU A 192 -21.06 6.20 -0.11
N LEU A 193 -20.65 7.43 0.23
CA LEU A 193 -20.33 7.79 1.62
C LEU A 193 -21.57 7.72 2.53
N GLN A 194 -22.78 7.73 1.98
CA GLN A 194 -24.04 7.63 2.73
C GLN A 194 -24.75 6.28 2.53
N ASP A 195 -24.07 5.30 1.94
CA ASP A 195 -24.64 3.98 1.68
C ASP A 195 -25.07 3.29 2.99
N LYS A 196 -26.12 2.48 2.94
CA LYS A 196 -26.62 1.73 4.12
C LYS A 196 -25.58 0.73 4.62
N ASN A 197 -24.79 0.16 3.72
CA ASN A 197 -23.76 -0.82 4.04
C ASN A 197 -22.47 -0.11 4.53
N PRO A 198 -22.04 -0.36 5.78
CA PRO A 198 -20.84 0.27 6.33
C PRO A 198 -19.56 -0.07 5.56
N SER A 199 -19.45 -1.27 4.98
CA SER A 199 -18.28 -1.62 4.17
C SER A 199 -18.20 -0.79 2.88
N VAL A 200 -19.33 -0.37 2.32
CA VAL A 200 -19.37 0.53 1.16
C VAL A 200 -18.96 1.93 1.58
N ARG A 201 -19.48 2.46 2.71
CA ARG A 201 -19.05 3.76 3.26
C ARG A 201 -17.56 3.79 3.55
N GLN A 202 -17.04 2.73 4.17
CA GLN A 202 -15.61 2.60 4.47
C GLN A 202 -14.76 2.62 3.19
N ARG A 203 -15.10 1.82 2.18
CA ARG A 203 -14.37 1.80 0.89
C ARG A 203 -14.48 3.13 0.14
N ALA A 204 -15.64 3.80 0.21
CA ALA A 204 -15.79 5.12 -0.38
C ALA A 204 -14.90 6.15 0.33
N ALA A 205 -14.86 6.14 1.66
CA ALA A 205 -14.00 7.01 2.46
C ALA A 205 -12.51 6.75 2.19
N SER A 206 -12.10 5.49 1.97
CA SER A 206 -10.70 5.13 1.72
C SER A 206 -10.14 5.70 0.42
N ILE A 207 -10.99 5.98 -0.58
CA ILE A 207 -10.57 6.66 -1.82
C ILE A 207 -9.96 8.04 -1.50
N PHE A 208 -10.57 8.77 -0.57
CA PHE A 208 -10.13 10.13 -0.21
C PHE A 208 -8.88 10.16 0.66
N VAL A 209 -8.30 9.01 1.02
CA VAL A 209 -7.00 8.95 1.68
C VAL A 209 -5.90 9.42 0.73
N ALA A 210 -5.96 8.95 -0.52
CA ALA A 210 -4.98 9.33 -1.54
C ALA A 210 -5.53 10.40 -2.48
N TRP A 211 -6.85 10.49 -2.67
CA TRP A 211 -7.48 11.52 -3.51
C TRP A 211 -7.86 12.76 -2.69
N GLN A 212 -7.13 13.85 -2.88
CA GLN A 212 -7.45 15.14 -2.27
C GLN A 212 -8.68 15.74 -2.95
N ASN A 213 -9.76 15.88 -2.20
CA ASN A 213 -11.00 16.49 -2.67
C ASN A 213 -11.62 17.26 -1.50
N PRO A 214 -11.37 18.58 -1.40
CA PRO A 214 -11.89 19.39 -0.30
C PRO A 214 -13.41 19.30 -0.11
N LYS A 215 -14.17 19.03 -1.18
CA LYS A 215 -15.63 18.88 -1.11
C LYS A 215 -16.06 17.63 -0.34
N ALA A 216 -15.18 16.62 -0.20
CA ALA A 216 -15.46 15.43 0.59
C ALA A 216 -15.41 15.69 2.11
N CYS A 217 -14.78 16.78 2.56
CA CYS A 217 -14.45 16.98 3.98
C CYS A 217 -15.69 17.02 4.88
N ALA A 218 -16.77 17.69 4.45
CA ALA A 218 -18.01 17.73 5.21
C ALA A 218 -18.61 16.33 5.41
N LEU A 219 -18.62 15.50 4.36
CA LEU A 219 -19.11 14.13 4.43
C LEU A 219 -18.21 13.23 5.29
N LEU A 220 -16.89 13.39 5.17
CA LEU A 220 -15.93 12.66 6.01
C LEU A 220 -16.04 13.05 7.49
N LEU A 221 -16.33 14.32 7.80
CA LEU A 221 -16.60 14.76 9.18
C LEU A 221 -17.86 14.11 9.75
N GLU A 222 -18.91 13.92 8.94
CA GLU A 222 -20.09 13.17 9.37
C GLU A 222 -19.78 11.68 9.58
N LEU A 223 -18.94 11.07 8.73
CA LEU A 223 -18.48 9.70 8.94
C LEU A 223 -17.62 9.51 10.19
N CYS A 224 -17.05 10.57 10.77
CA CYS A 224 -16.40 10.47 12.08
C CYS A 224 -17.39 10.18 13.22
N LYS A 225 -18.71 10.26 12.96
CA LYS A 225 -19.79 9.92 13.90
C LYS A 225 -20.47 8.59 13.56
N ASP A 226 -19.96 7.86 12.57
CA ASP A 226 -20.56 6.61 12.09
C ASP A 226 -20.66 5.57 13.21
N PRO A 227 -21.73 4.74 13.28
CA PRO A 227 -21.83 3.69 14.28
C PRO A 227 -20.68 2.67 14.19
N GLN A 228 -20.13 2.41 13.00
CA GLN A 228 -19.08 1.42 12.81
C GLN A 228 -17.67 2.02 13.01
N PRO A 229 -16.85 1.44 13.89
CA PRO A 229 -15.53 1.98 14.21
C PRO A 229 -14.57 1.98 13.01
N GLU A 230 -14.68 1.01 12.10
CA GLU A 230 -13.85 0.95 10.89
C GLU A 230 -14.14 2.13 9.95
N VAL A 231 -15.40 2.56 9.87
CA VAL A 231 -15.81 3.73 9.09
C VAL A 231 -15.28 5.01 9.72
N ARG A 232 -15.46 5.18 11.04
CA ARG A 232 -14.91 6.33 11.78
C ARG A 232 -13.39 6.44 11.63
N ALA A 233 -12.68 5.32 11.81
CA ALA A 233 -11.23 5.24 11.70
C ALA A 233 -10.74 5.62 10.28
N THR A 234 -11.43 5.13 9.25
CA THR A 234 -11.12 5.45 7.85
C THR A 234 -11.41 6.92 7.53
N ALA A 235 -12.50 7.48 8.06
CA ALA A 235 -12.84 8.89 7.89
C ALA A 235 -11.78 9.82 8.52
N ILE A 236 -11.32 9.51 9.73
CA ILE A 236 -10.23 10.23 10.39
C ILE A 236 -8.95 10.18 9.55
N TRP A 237 -8.59 8.99 9.05
CA TRP A 237 -7.42 8.82 8.20
C TRP A 237 -7.54 9.58 6.88
N ALA A 238 -8.72 9.60 6.26
CA ALA A 238 -8.97 10.36 5.03
C ALA A 238 -8.86 11.87 5.28
N LEU A 239 -9.45 12.39 6.37
CA LEU A 239 -9.36 13.80 6.76
C LEU A 239 -7.91 14.22 7.02
N ALA A 240 -7.12 13.39 7.69
CA ALA A 240 -5.71 13.65 7.97
C ALA A 240 -4.88 13.92 6.69
N ASN A 241 -5.30 13.35 5.57
CA ASN A 241 -4.66 13.49 4.27
C ASN A 241 -5.26 14.63 3.40
N GLN A 242 -6.30 15.31 3.88
CA GLN A 242 -6.84 16.52 3.25
C GLN A 242 -6.04 17.74 3.70
N LYS A 243 -5.49 18.48 2.73
CA LYS A 243 -4.71 19.69 2.99
C LYS A 243 -5.61 20.89 3.31
N ASN A 244 -5.10 21.80 4.14
CA ASN A 244 -5.71 23.11 4.44
C ASN A 244 -7.14 23.04 5.00
N GLN A 245 -7.49 21.94 5.68
CA GLN A 245 -8.79 21.77 6.32
C GLN A 245 -8.62 21.68 7.84
N ASN A 246 -9.55 22.31 8.56
CA ASN A 246 -9.56 22.27 10.01
C ASN A 246 -10.50 21.15 10.49
N TYR A 247 -9.91 20.06 10.97
CA TYR A 247 -10.61 18.90 11.54
C TYR A 247 -10.03 18.55 12.92
N SER A 248 -9.44 19.53 13.61
CA SER A 248 -8.84 19.33 14.94
C SER A 248 -9.85 18.79 15.94
N GLU A 249 -11.08 19.32 15.94
CA GLU A 249 -12.15 18.83 16.82
C GLU A 249 -12.48 17.35 16.57
N ALA A 250 -12.52 16.92 15.31
CA ALA A 250 -12.78 15.52 14.95
C ALA A 250 -11.64 14.61 15.43
N LEU A 251 -10.38 15.01 15.26
CA LEU A 251 -9.23 14.29 15.81
C LEU A 251 -9.29 14.20 17.33
N MET A 252 -9.61 15.30 18.01
CA MET A 252 -9.68 15.36 19.47
C MET A 252 -10.78 14.46 20.02
N LYS A 253 -11.95 14.41 19.37
CA LYS A 253 -13.02 13.46 19.71
C LYS A 253 -12.58 12.02 19.45
N ALA A 254 -11.93 11.76 18.31
CA ALA A 254 -11.47 10.42 17.94
C ALA A 254 -10.41 9.85 18.92
N LEU A 255 -9.64 10.71 19.61
CA LEU A 255 -8.74 10.28 20.68
C LEU A 255 -9.46 9.74 21.93
N GLN A 256 -10.74 10.07 22.09
CA GLN A 256 -11.57 9.59 23.19
C GLN A 256 -12.55 8.50 22.73
N ASP A 257 -12.46 8.05 21.48
CA ASP A 257 -13.35 7.05 20.91
C ASP A 257 -13.29 5.74 21.70
N PRO A 258 -14.43 5.03 21.91
CA PRO A 258 -14.42 3.73 22.58
C PRO A 258 -13.57 2.69 21.86
N SER A 259 -13.46 2.77 20.53
CA SER A 259 -12.66 1.84 19.73
C SER A 259 -11.17 2.21 19.76
N SER A 260 -10.33 1.25 20.14
CA SER A 260 -8.87 1.33 20.06
C SER A 260 -8.39 1.69 18.65
N LEU A 261 -9.02 1.12 17.62
CA LEU A 261 -8.73 1.39 16.20
C LEU A 261 -8.90 2.88 15.85
N VAL A 262 -9.98 3.52 16.30
CA VAL A 262 -10.24 4.93 16.01
C VAL A 262 -9.23 5.83 16.74
N ARG A 263 -8.93 5.50 18.01
CA ARG A 263 -7.90 6.21 18.78
C ARG A 263 -6.53 6.13 18.12
N GLU A 264 -6.15 4.93 17.65
CA GLU A 264 -4.91 4.68 16.92
C GLU A 264 -4.83 5.52 15.65
N ARG A 265 -5.88 5.52 14.83
CA ARG A 265 -5.90 6.34 13.60
C ARG A 265 -5.81 7.82 13.90
N SER A 266 -6.43 8.30 14.97
CA SER A 266 -6.31 9.70 15.39
C SER A 266 -4.88 10.04 15.82
N LEU A 267 -4.25 9.21 16.67
CA LEU A 267 -2.86 9.40 17.08
C LEU A 267 -1.90 9.37 15.89
N ALA A 268 -2.05 8.41 14.99
CA ALA A 268 -1.23 8.31 13.78
C ALA A 268 -1.39 9.55 12.89
N SER A 269 -2.61 10.08 12.79
CA SER A 269 -2.91 11.30 12.05
C SER A 269 -2.28 12.55 12.67
N LEU A 270 -2.15 12.59 14.00
CA LEU A 270 -1.51 13.68 14.74
C LEU A 270 0.02 13.64 14.67
N SER A 271 0.62 12.47 14.43
CA SER A 271 2.07 12.33 14.21
C SER A 271 2.54 13.00 12.91
N TYR A 272 1.64 13.34 11.99
CA TYR A 272 2.02 14.11 10.81
C TYR A 272 2.37 15.57 11.19
N PRO A 273 3.48 16.14 10.69
CA PRO A 273 3.94 17.49 11.07
C PRO A 273 2.89 18.60 10.99
N ALA A 274 1.98 18.52 10.01
CA ALA A 274 0.91 19.50 9.82
C ALA A 274 -0.16 19.49 10.93
N ASN A 275 -0.22 18.43 11.75
CA ASN A 275 -1.23 18.21 12.77
C ASN A 275 -0.68 18.24 14.20
N ILE A 276 0.64 18.11 14.40
CA ILE A 276 1.26 18.11 15.73
C ILE A 276 0.92 19.40 16.50
N SER A 277 0.97 20.56 15.83
CA SER A 277 0.65 21.85 16.46
C SER A 277 -0.82 21.98 16.90
N LYS A 278 -1.70 21.08 16.45
CA LYS A 278 -3.13 21.11 16.76
C LYS A 278 -3.45 20.37 18.06
N ILE A 279 -2.52 19.61 18.64
CA ILE A 279 -2.75 18.90 19.91
C ILE A 279 -1.90 19.47 21.06
N PRO A 280 -2.54 20.00 22.12
CA PRO A 280 -1.89 20.29 23.39
C PRO A 280 -1.17 19.08 23.97
N PHE A 281 0.10 19.26 24.38
CA PHE A 281 0.89 18.19 25.01
C PHE A 281 0.18 17.57 26.23
N GLN A 282 -0.54 18.36 27.03
CA GLN A 282 -1.31 17.86 28.16
C GLN A 282 -2.36 16.80 27.76
N GLN A 283 -2.97 16.92 26.59
CA GLN A 283 -3.92 15.92 26.11
C GLN A 283 -3.22 14.63 25.71
N VAL A 284 -2.03 14.72 25.10
CA VAL A 284 -1.16 13.57 24.83
C VAL A 284 -0.83 12.83 26.13
N LEU A 285 -0.49 13.56 27.20
CA LEU A 285 -0.22 12.98 28.53
C LEU A 285 -1.44 12.26 29.11
N ASN A 286 -2.64 12.86 29.03
CA ASN A 286 -3.84 12.24 29.56
C ASN A 286 -4.17 10.91 28.85
N ILE A 287 -3.99 10.88 27.52
CA ILE A 287 -4.17 9.65 26.72
C ILE A 287 -3.12 8.62 27.11
N GLN A 288 -1.86 9.05 27.24
CA GLN A 288 -0.75 8.20 27.67
C GLN A 288 -1.07 7.48 28.98
N GLN A 289 -1.49 8.22 30.01
CA GLN A 289 -1.80 7.68 31.33
C GLN A 289 -2.98 6.70 31.29
N LYS A 290 -4.01 7.02 30.52
CA LYS A 290 -5.18 6.14 30.36
C LYS A 290 -4.81 4.82 29.69
N GLU A 291 -4.11 4.85 28.56
CA GLU A 291 -3.83 3.62 27.80
C GLU A 291 -2.75 2.76 28.48
N ILE A 292 -1.74 3.35 29.14
CA ILE A 292 -0.74 2.58 29.88
C ILE A 292 -1.34 1.88 31.10
N SER A 293 -2.27 2.52 31.81
CA SER A 293 -2.95 1.90 32.95
C SER A 293 -3.81 0.72 32.50
N LEU A 294 -4.50 0.86 31.36
CA LEU A 294 -5.24 -0.23 30.74
C LEU A 294 -4.31 -1.39 30.33
N LEU A 295 -3.20 -1.12 29.64
CA LEU A 295 -2.22 -2.17 29.29
C LEU A 295 -1.74 -2.93 30.53
N ARG A 296 -1.34 -2.23 31.59
CA ARG A 296 -0.86 -2.87 32.83
C ARG A 296 -1.93 -3.76 33.46
N SER A 297 -3.19 -3.35 33.44
CA SER A 297 -4.31 -4.18 33.92
C SER A 297 -4.50 -5.45 33.06
N LEU A 298 -4.33 -5.35 31.74
CA LEU A 298 -4.42 -6.50 30.83
C LEU A 298 -3.25 -7.47 31.02
N LEU A 299 -2.03 -6.95 31.20
CA LEU A 299 -0.84 -7.76 31.50
C LEU A 299 -0.97 -8.49 32.83
N GLN A 300 -1.55 -7.84 33.84
CA GLN A 300 -1.85 -8.48 35.12
C GLN A 300 -2.85 -9.63 34.95
N LYS A 301 -3.93 -9.42 34.19
CA LYS A 301 -4.89 -10.47 33.84
C LYS A 301 -4.24 -11.62 33.07
N GLU A 302 -3.28 -11.32 32.20
CA GLU A 302 -2.52 -12.35 31.48
C GLU A 302 -1.70 -13.23 32.43
N LYS A 303 -1.04 -12.62 33.43
CA LYS A 303 -0.30 -13.35 34.47
C LYS A 303 -1.23 -14.25 35.28
N GLU A 304 -2.42 -13.76 35.64
CA GLU A 304 -3.43 -14.53 36.38
C GLU A 304 -3.94 -15.73 35.57
N LEU A 305 -4.28 -15.54 34.28
CA LEU A 305 -4.71 -16.63 33.40
C LEU A 305 -3.61 -17.68 33.21
N LYS A 306 -2.34 -17.27 33.10
CA LYS A 306 -1.19 -18.19 33.03
C LYS A 306 -1.00 -18.97 34.34
N ALA A 307 -1.21 -18.32 35.49
CA ALA A 307 -1.11 -18.97 36.79
C ALA A 307 -2.19 -20.05 36.99
N GLN A 308 -3.39 -19.89 36.41
CA GLN A 308 -4.44 -20.91 36.46
C GLN A 308 -3.99 -22.25 35.87
N ILE A 309 -3.29 -22.22 34.72
CA ILE A 309 -2.71 -23.42 34.10
C ILE A 309 -1.66 -24.05 35.03
N ILE A 310 -0.74 -23.23 35.56
CA ILE A 310 0.34 -23.71 36.45
C ILE A 310 -0.24 -24.37 37.71
N SER A 311 -1.33 -23.80 38.25
CA SER A 311 -2.04 -24.33 39.42
C SER A 311 -2.87 -25.59 39.14
N HIS A 312 -2.80 -26.17 37.94
CA HIS A 312 -3.56 -27.34 37.48
C HIS A 312 -5.09 -27.17 37.54
N LYS A 313 -5.60 -25.93 37.69
CA LYS A 313 -7.04 -25.63 37.74
C LYS A 313 -7.73 -25.74 36.39
N VAL A 314 -6.99 -25.64 35.30
CA VAL A 314 -7.48 -25.76 33.92
C VAL A 314 -6.49 -26.64 33.17
N VAL A 315 -6.92 -27.83 32.76
CA VAL A 315 -6.05 -28.84 32.13
C VAL A 315 -6.35 -28.96 30.62
N PRO A 316 -5.37 -28.68 29.73
CA PRO A 316 -5.52 -28.88 28.29
C PRO A 316 -5.86 -30.34 27.94
N GLY A 317 -6.93 -30.55 27.17
CA GLY A 317 -7.31 -31.89 26.67
C GLY A 317 -7.98 -32.83 27.69
N SER A 318 -8.47 -32.32 28.82
CA SER A 318 -9.18 -33.09 29.85
C SER A 318 -10.70 -33.17 29.63
N ASN A 319 -11.38 -34.09 30.35
CA ASN A 319 -12.85 -34.21 30.40
C ASN A 319 -13.58 -32.94 30.89
N GLU A 320 -12.87 -31.96 31.49
CA GLU A 320 -13.40 -30.64 31.84
C GLU A 320 -13.39 -29.67 30.64
N GLU A 321 -13.73 -30.18 29.45
CA GLU A 321 -13.57 -29.51 28.15
C GLU A 321 -14.22 -28.11 28.10
N LYS A 322 -15.32 -27.91 28.83
CA LYS A 322 -16.01 -26.62 28.93
C LYS A 322 -15.19 -25.54 29.63
N GLN A 323 -14.40 -25.88 30.66
CA GLN A 323 -13.56 -24.90 31.37
C GLN A 323 -12.38 -24.47 30.49
N TRP A 324 -11.77 -25.44 29.80
CA TRP A 324 -10.71 -25.17 28.83
C TRP A 324 -11.19 -24.31 27.65
N GLN A 325 -12.38 -24.59 27.10
CA GLN A 325 -12.98 -23.77 26.03
C GLN A 325 -13.20 -22.31 26.46
N ARG A 326 -13.71 -22.09 27.68
CA ARG A 326 -13.89 -20.74 28.24
C ARG A 326 -12.55 -20.02 28.41
N TRP A 327 -11.56 -20.69 29.01
CA TRP A 327 -10.22 -20.14 29.18
C TRP A 327 -9.60 -19.76 27.83
N ASN A 328 -9.71 -20.61 26.81
CA ASN A 328 -9.18 -20.33 25.48
C ASN A 328 -9.83 -19.10 24.84
N LEU A 329 -11.15 -18.96 24.97
CA LEU A 329 -11.86 -17.79 24.46
C LEU A 329 -11.40 -16.51 25.18
N GLU A 330 -11.34 -16.55 26.52
CA GLU A 330 -10.87 -15.43 27.33
C GLU A 330 -9.43 -15.04 27.01
N ASN A 331 -8.53 -16.01 26.87
CA ASN A 331 -7.14 -15.78 26.47
C ASN A 331 -7.05 -15.19 25.06
N ARG A 332 -7.84 -15.68 24.10
CA ARG A 332 -7.86 -15.13 22.74
C ARG A 332 -8.30 -13.67 22.71
N GLU A 333 -9.37 -13.34 23.42
CA GLU A 333 -9.84 -11.95 23.53
C GLU A 333 -8.82 -11.06 24.27
N LEU A 334 -8.19 -11.57 25.33
CA LEU A 334 -7.14 -10.84 26.03
C LEU A 334 -5.94 -10.56 25.14
N GLN A 335 -5.46 -11.55 24.38
CA GLN A 335 -4.33 -11.37 23.46
C GLN A 335 -4.66 -10.37 22.35
N LYS A 336 -5.90 -10.38 21.86
CA LYS A 336 -6.39 -9.37 20.90
C LYS A 336 -6.32 -7.96 21.51
N LEU A 337 -6.89 -7.76 22.70
CA LEU A 337 -6.87 -6.46 23.39
C LEU A 337 -5.45 -5.98 23.71
N LEU A 338 -4.56 -6.88 24.13
CA LEU A 338 -3.14 -6.58 24.33
C LEU A 338 -2.48 -6.14 23.02
N GLY A 339 -2.78 -6.81 21.91
CA GLY A 339 -2.30 -6.43 20.58
C GLY A 339 -2.74 -5.03 20.18
N GLU A 340 -4.04 -4.72 20.32
CA GLU A 340 -4.60 -3.39 20.02
C GLU A 340 -3.96 -2.30 20.89
N GLN A 341 -3.78 -2.56 22.20
CA GLN A 341 -3.14 -1.62 23.12
C GLN A 341 -1.66 -1.38 22.80
N ARG A 342 -0.92 -2.43 22.40
CA ARG A 342 0.48 -2.28 21.95
C ARG A 342 0.59 -1.40 20.70
N ILE A 343 -0.29 -1.58 19.73
CA ILE A 343 -0.29 -0.76 18.50
C ILE A 343 -0.57 0.71 18.86
N LEU A 344 -1.57 0.94 19.72
CA LEU A 344 -1.91 2.29 20.17
C LEU A 344 -0.74 2.97 20.90
N LEU A 345 -0.11 2.26 21.84
CA LEU A 345 0.99 2.80 22.64
C LEU A 345 2.29 2.98 21.82
N THR A 346 2.58 2.13 20.85
CA THR A 346 3.73 2.35 19.94
C THR A 346 3.51 3.55 19.02
N THR A 347 2.26 3.79 18.60
CA THR A 347 1.88 5.01 17.87
C THR A 347 2.03 6.24 18.75
N LEU A 348 1.63 6.15 20.03
CA LEU A 348 1.80 7.23 21.00
C LEU A 348 3.28 7.54 21.30
N ILE A 349 4.13 6.51 21.45
CA ILE A 349 5.59 6.69 21.60
C ILE A 349 6.16 7.44 20.39
N SER A 350 5.69 7.10 19.19
CA SER A 350 6.09 7.79 17.97
C SER A 350 5.65 9.26 17.98
N LEU A 351 4.44 9.55 18.46
CA LEU A 351 3.96 10.93 18.64
C LEU A 351 4.80 11.71 19.67
N LEU A 352 5.15 11.08 20.79
CA LEU A 352 5.97 11.67 21.85
C LEU A 352 7.35 12.12 21.37
N ASN A 353 7.93 11.50 20.32
CA ASN A 353 9.18 11.96 19.71
C ASN A 353 9.13 13.41 19.22
N HIS A 354 7.94 13.91 18.88
CA HIS A 354 7.77 15.29 18.47
C HIS A 354 7.75 16.27 19.65
N PHE A 355 7.62 15.77 20.88
CA PHE A 355 7.57 16.54 22.12
C PHE A 355 8.83 16.36 22.98
N LEU A 356 9.97 15.98 22.39
CA LEU A 356 11.24 15.80 23.13
C LEU A 356 11.75 17.06 23.82
N TYR A 357 11.28 18.25 23.42
CA TYR A 357 11.57 19.52 24.10
C TYR A 357 10.86 19.65 25.46
N GLN A 358 9.80 18.87 25.70
CA GLN A 358 9.13 18.79 27.00
C GLN A 358 9.91 17.85 27.93
N LYS A 359 10.17 18.30 29.17
CA LYS A 359 10.97 17.55 30.14
C LYS A 359 10.31 16.21 30.52
N GLU A 360 8.98 16.20 30.58
CA GLU A 360 8.15 15.05 30.93
C GLU A 360 8.27 13.93 29.89
N THR A 361 8.40 14.27 28.60
CA THR A 361 8.51 13.31 27.50
C THR A 361 9.67 12.35 27.71
N LEU A 362 10.84 12.87 28.11
CA LEU A 362 12.03 12.05 28.35
C LEU A 362 11.77 11.00 29.44
N ASN A 363 11.15 11.42 30.55
CA ASN A 363 10.84 10.53 31.66
C ASN A 363 9.82 9.46 31.25
N ILE A 364 8.83 9.82 30.43
CA ILE A 364 7.84 8.89 29.91
C ILE A 364 8.50 7.85 29.00
N LEU A 365 9.34 8.27 28.06
CA LEU A 365 10.07 7.35 27.19
C LEU A 365 11.03 6.44 27.97
N LEU A 366 11.70 6.96 28.99
CA LEU A 366 12.52 6.14 29.90
C LEU A 366 11.66 5.13 30.68
N SER A 367 10.44 5.52 31.09
CA SER A 367 9.53 4.56 31.75
C SER A 367 9.12 3.42 30.81
N TYR A 368 8.82 3.72 29.53
CA TYR A 368 8.53 2.70 28.52
C TYR A 368 9.73 1.80 28.21
N LEU A 369 10.95 2.36 28.19
CA LEU A 369 12.17 1.57 28.04
C LEU A 369 12.31 0.53 29.16
N LEU A 370 11.79 0.82 30.35
CA LEU A 370 11.86 -0.07 31.51
C LEU A 370 10.64 -1.00 31.64
N GLU A 371 9.59 -0.82 30.85
CA GLU A 371 8.41 -1.69 30.87
C GLU A 371 8.78 -3.17 30.58
N GLU A 372 8.00 -4.08 31.16
CA GLU A 372 8.15 -5.53 30.91
C GLU A 372 7.77 -5.90 29.47
N ASP A 373 6.92 -5.11 28.83
CA ASP A 373 6.50 -5.36 27.46
C ASP A 373 7.67 -5.09 26.48
N PRO A 374 8.17 -6.12 25.76
CA PRO A 374 9.36 -5.98 24.93
C PRO A 374 9.11 -5.09 23.71
N VAL A 375 7.87 -4.99 23.22
CA VAL A 375 7.52 -4.17 22.05
C VAL A 375 7.61 -2.70 22.43
N LEU A 376 7.05 -2.32 23.58
CA LEU A 376 7.11 -0.93 24.07
C LEU A 376 8.53 -0.53 24.46
N SER A 377 9.26 -1.43 25.14
CA SER A 377 10.68 -1.25 25.47
C SER A 377 11.53 -0.97 24.22
N ALA A 378 11.36 -1.79 23.18
CA ALA A 378 12.08 -1.61 21.92
C ALA A 378 11.72 -0.30 21.22
N GLN A 379 10.43 0.05 21.12
CA GLN A 379 9.98 1.28 20.47
C GLN A 379 10.47 2.53 21.22
N ALA A 380 10.46 2.52 22.55
CA ALA A 380 11.03 3.59 23.37
C ALA A 380 12.54 3.70 23.19
N GLY A 381 13.26 2.58 23.08
CA GLY A 381 14.69 2.58 22.78
C GLY A 381 15.00 3.22 21.42
N ILE A 382 14.17 2.99 20.40
CA ILE A 382 14.30 3.64 19.08
C ILE A 382 14.08 5.16 19.21
N ALA A 383 13.02 5.57 19.89
CA ALA A 383 12.69 6.97 20.17
C ALA A 383 13.85 7.71 20.87
N LEU A 384 14.38 7.12 21.95
CA LEU A 384 15.51 7.64 22.72
C LEU A 384 16.84 7.61 21.95
N SER A 385 16.94 6.84 20.87
CA SER A 385 18.13 6.79 20.01
C SER A 385 18.07 7.77 18.83
N SER A 386 17.03 8.60 18.75
CA SER A 386 16.83 9.55 17.66
C SER A 386 17.96 10.58 17.57
N PRO A 387 18.22 11.15 16.37
CA PRO A 387 19.25 12.18 16.19
C PRO A 387 19.06 13.40 17.10
N ALA A 388 17.81 13.77 17.36
CA ALA A 388 17.46 14.88 18.25
C ALA A 388 17.98 14.66 19.69
N VAL A 389 17.88 13.42 20.19
CA VAL A 389 18.41 13.05 21.51
C VAL A 389 19.94 12.97 21.48
N LYS A 390 20.52 12.35 20.46
CA LYS A 390 21.98 12.20 20.32
C LYS A 390 22.72 13.54 20.22
N GLY A 391 22.08 14.56 19.67
CA GLY A 391 22.64 15.91 19.58
C GLY A 391 22.74 16.66 20.91
N ASN A 392 22.01 16.23 21.96
CA ASN A 392 21.96 16.91 23.24
C ASN A 392 22.73 16.15 24.33
N LYS A 393 23.92 16.66 24.69
CA LYS A 393 24.82 16.03 25.67
C LYS A 393 24.18 15.84 27.04
N GLU A 394 23.42 16.82 27.55
CA GLU A 394 22.77 16.73 28.87
C GLU A 394 21.67 15.67 28.87
N THR A 395 20.90 15.59 27.79
CA THR A 395 19.83 14.60 27.64
C THR A 395 20.40 13.19 27.56
N LEU A 396 21.47 12.99 26.77
CA LEU A 396 22.22 11.74 26.77
C LEU A 396 22.70 11.38 28.17
N GLN A 397 23.28 12.34 28.89
CA GLN A 397 23.82 12.08 30.23
C GLN A 397 22.73 11.61 31.20
N LYS A 398 21.53 12.18 31.12
CA LYS A 398 20.34 11.73 31.88
C LYS A 398 19.88 10.33 31.47
N ILE A 399 19.87 10.02 30.17
CA ILE A 399 19.49 8.69 29.68
C ILE A 399 20.47 7.63 30.20
N PHE A 400 21.77 7.88 30.07
CA PHE A 400 22.80 6.97 30.55
C PHE A 400 22.70 6.77 32.07
N SER A 401 22.62 7.85 32.86
CA SER A 401 22.54 7.73 34.32
C SER A 401 21.30 6.94 34.76
N HIS A 402 20.14 7.24 34.18
CA HIS A 402 18.89 6.56 34.51
C HIS A 402 18.90 5.09 34.10
N THR A 403 19.40 4.79 32.90
CA THR A 403 19.45 3.41 32.38
C THR A 403 20.42 2.56 33.19
N ILE A 404 21.59 3.09 33.53
CA ILE A 404 22.62 2.37 34.31
C ILE A 404 22.16 2.15 35.75
N HIS A 405 21.51 3.15 36.36
CA HIS A 405 20.87 2.96 37.66
C HIS A 405 19.78 1.88 37.61
N SER A 406 18.99 1.83 36.53
CA SER A 406 17.96 0.80 36.37
C SER A 406 18.54 -0.60 36.16
N ILE A 407 19.68 -0.70 35.44
CA ILE A 407 20.42 -1.96 35.26
C ILE A 407 20.90 -2.49 36.63
N SER A 408 21.44 -1.62 37.49
CA SER A 408 21.95 -2.03 38.81
C SER A 408 20.85 -2.44 39.80
N GLN A 409 19.64 -1.89 39.65
CA GLN A 409 18.49 -2.23 40.50
C GLN A 409 17.67 -3.42 39.98
N SER A 410 17.71 -3.71 38.67
CA SER A 410 16.92 -4.79 38.08
C SER A 410 17.45 -6.17 38.48
N LYS A 411 16.55 -7.06 38.91
CA LYS A 411 16.86 -8.48 39.15
C LYS A 411 16.64 -9.37 37.93
N ASN A 412 16.13 -8.81 36.82
CA ASN A 412 15.80 -9.55 35.62
C ASN A 412 16.98 -9.51 34.63
N SER A 413 17.71 -10.63 34.51
CA SER A 413 18.90 -10.76 33.66
C SER A 413 18.60 -10.48 32.18
N LYS A 414 17.44 -10.92 31.68
CA LYS A 414 17.01 -10.63 30.30
C LYS A 414 16.80 -9.13 30.09
N LYS A 415 16.18 -8.45 31.06
CA LYS A 415 15.97 -6.99 30.99
C LYS A 415 17.30 -6.23 31.06
N GLN A 416 18.22 -6.67 31.91
CA GLN A 416 19.57 -6.10 31.98
C GLN A 416 20.29 -6.19 30.63
N LEU A 417 20.23 -7.35 29.96
CA LEU A 417 20.80 -7.54 28.62
C LEU A 417 20.18 -6.63 27.57
N GLU A 418 18.85 -6.47 27.58
CA GLU A 418 18.14 -5.55 26.68
C GLU A 418 18.60 -4.09 26.87
N LEU A 419 18.77 -3.65 28.12
CA LEU A 419 19.24 -2.30 28.44
C LEU A 419 20.71 -2.11 28.04
N CYS A 420 21.59 -3.09 28.27
CA CYS A 420 22.97 -3.06 27.77
C CYS A 420 23.00 -2.93 26.24
N SER A 421 22.18 -3.72 25.53
CA SER A 421 22.06 -3.64 24.06
C SER A 421 21.52 -2.29 23.57
N PHE A 422 20.66 -1.64 24.35
CA PHE A 422 20.24 -0.26 24.09
C PHE A 422 21.39 0.74 24.27
N LEU A 423 22.17 0.64 25.36
CA LEU A 423 23.32 1.50 25.62
C LEU A 423 24.42 1.36 24.55
N GLU A 424 24.66 0.15 24.04
CA GLU A 424 25.57 -0.07 22.90
C GLU A 424 25.10 0.69 21.66
N ARG A 425 23.81 0.59 21.31
CA ARG A 425 23.23 1.31 20.16
C ARG A 425 23.24 2.83 20.34
N LEU A 426 23.03 3.30 21.56
CA LEU A 426 23.02 4.73 21.88
C LEU A 426 24.44 5.32 21.81
N SER A 427 25.41 4.65 22.44
CA SER A 427 26.81 5.11 22.51
C SER A 427 27.62 4.86 21.23
N GLY A 428 27.26 3.84 20.45
CA GLY A 428 28.10 3.32 19.36
C GLY A 428 29.33 2.54 19.83
N LYS A 429 29.50 2.32 21.14
CA LYS A 429 30.63 1.60 21.74
C LYS A 429 30.22 0.13 21.98
N LYS A 430 31.11 -0.81 21.66
CA LYS A 430 30.98 -2.24 22.00
C LYS A 430 31.61 -2.51 23.36
N ILE A 431 30.91 -2.14 24.43
CA ILE A 431 31.35 -2.37 25.82
C ILE A 431 30.99 -3.80 26.27
N GLY A 432 30.03 -4.45 25.61
CA GLY A 432 29.58 -5.80 25.89
C GLY A 432 28.28 -5.84 26.70
N ASN A 433 27.84 -7.07 26.96
CA ASN A 433 26.55 -7.37 27.57
C ASN A 433 26.58 -7.49 29.12
N SER A 434 27.65 -7.05 29.78
CA SER A 434 27.75 -7.08 31.25
C SER A 434 27.28 -5.75 31.87
N PRO A 435 26.28 -5.80 32.77
CA PRO A 435 25.88 -4.68 33.63
C PRO A 435 27.06 -3.98 34.31
N GLU A 436 28.00 -4.75 34.84
CA GLU A 436 29.15 -4.27 35.60
C GLU A 436 30.09 -3.45 34.72
N LEU A 437 30.34 -3.90 33.49
CA LEU A 437 31.18 -3.17 32.52
C LEU A 437 30.58 -1.80 32.17
N TRP A 438 29.26 -1.73 32.01
CA TRP A 438 28.55 -0.49 31.75
C TRP A 438 28.59 0.48 32.93
N ILE A 439 28.42 -0.02 34.16
CA ILE A 439 28.53 0.78 35.38
C ILE A 439 29.95 1.36 35.51
N GLN A 440 30.98 0.52 35.37
CA GLN A 440 32.38 0.95 35.45
C GLN A 440 32.74 1.95 34.36
N TRP A 441 32.26 1.74 33.13
CA TRP A 441 32.47 2.68 32.03
C TRP A 441 31.87 4.05 32.35
N TRP A 442 30.66 4.08 32.88
CA TRP A 442 29.98 5.32 33.25
C TRP A 442 30.66 6.07 34.39
N GLU A 443 31.09 5.37 35.44
CA GLU A 443 31.85 5.96 36.54
C GLU A 443 33.15 6.61 36.07
N ARG A 444 33.83 6.02 35.08
CA ARG A 444 35.05 6.61 34.49
C ARG A 444 34.73 7.87 33.68
N GLU A 445 33.73 7.82 32.81
CA GLU A 445 33.36 8.95 31.94
C GLU A 445 32.77 10.14 32.71
N ASN A 446 31.99 9.88 33.77
CA ASN A 446 31.44 10.94 34.63
C ASN A 446 32.47 11.55 35.58
N ARG A 447 33.61 10.88 35.84
CA ARG A 447 34.75 11.46 36.59
C ARG A 447 35.64 12.34 35.71
N LEU A 448 35.51 12.25 34.38
CA LEU A 448 36.30 12.99 33.39
C LEU A 448 35.58 14.24 32.86
N LYS A 449 34.34 14.48 33.25
CA LYS A 449 33.53 15.68 32.94
C LYS A 449 33.33 16.49 34.21
#